data_AF-W2H266-F1
#
_entry.id   AF-W2H266-F1
#
_cell.length_a   1.000
_cell.length_b   1.000
_cell.length_c   1.000
_cell.angle_alpha   90.00
_cell.angle_beta   90.00
_cell.angle_gamma   90.00
#
_symmetry.space_group_name_H-M   'P 1'
#
loop_
_entity.id
_entity.type
_entity.pdbx_description
1 polymer ?
#
loop_
_entity_poly.entity_id
_entity_poly.type
_entity_poly.pdbx_seq_one_letter_code
_entity_poly.pdbx_strand_id
1 'polypeptide(L)'
;MSPNATTESAHSGHHMTADKEAVATHFLTKLAELQSRFDAHTDEFASKGKQLLETAVMRFVDHKEPITMVLPGFAMKTPNHGGKVLGPLPDRAEELALARLEKFCASIEEVYPIGCKVTIFSDGRVFGDLVGVPPENIRAYKNGLKELVKDAGHTHIQFDGLENYTKTDDPVQEVLERFRVDKMNMDTRIASEPDIGNNFRSFSQFMERDMAHRWEGKSDAEMRKGCDEVARKMMLRN
;
A
#
# COMPACT_ATOMS: atom_id res chain seq x y z
N MET A 1 -12.72 66.92 26.51
CA MET A 1 -11.77 66.16 25.67
C MET A 1 -12.17 64.70 25.74
N SER A 2 -12.10 64.02 24.60
CA SER A 2 -12.90 62.88 24.18
C SER A 2 -12.75 61.59 25.01
N PRO A 3 -13.79 60.75 25.09
CA PRO A 3 -13.67 59.32 25.34
C PRO A 3 -13.46 58.57 24.01
N ASN A 4 -12.68 57.49 24.00
CA ASN A 4 -12.69 56.42 22.98
C ASN A 4 -11.52 55.47 23.29
N ALA A 5 -11.57 54.16 23.05
CA ALA A 5 -12.62 53.19 22.83
C ALA A 5 -11.86 51.86 22.85
N THR A 6 -12.30 50.90 23.64
CA THR A 6 -11.76 49.54 23.64
C THR A 6 -12.17 48.88 22.33
N THR A 7 -11.23 48.71 21.39
CA THR A 7 -11.45 47.88 20.20
C THR A 7 -11.25 46.41 20.57
N GLU A 8 -12.36 45.73 20.88
CA GLU A 8 -12.45 44.28 20.74
C GLU A 8 -12.39 43.93 19.25
N SER A 9 -11.28 43.33 18.83
CA SER A 9 -11.20 42.67 17.52
C SER A 9 -11.89 41.31 17.63
N ALA A 10 -13.13 41.25 17.19
CA ALA A 10 -13.83 40.00 16.93
C ALA A 10 -13.19 39.32 15.71
N HIS A 11 -12.24 38.42 15.92
CA HIS A 11 -11.84 37.44 14.91
C HIS A 11 -12.97 36.43 14.75
N SER A 12 -13.96 36.75 13.91
CA SER A 12 -14.93 35.78 13.42
C SER A 12 -14.25 34.88 12.38
N GLY A 13 -13.52 33.88 12.85
CA GLY A 13 -13.13 32.74 12.02
C GLY A 13 -14.40 31.98 11.64
N HIS A 14 -14.91 32.19 10.43
CA HIS A 14 -15.85 31.26 9.80
C HIS A 14 -15.10 29.94 9.61
N HIS A 15 -15.09 29.09 10.65
CA HIS A 15 -14.69 27.70 10.50
C HIS A 15 -15.81 27.00 9.74
N MET A 16 -15.65 26.89 8.41
CA MET A 16 -16.44 25.95 7.64
C MET A 16 -16.15 24.55 8.19
N THR A 17 -17.05 24.02 8.99
CA THR A 17 -17.12 22.58 9.26
C THR A 17 -17.41 21.90 7.94
N ALA A 18 -16.44 21.13 7.44
CA ALA A 18 -16.62 20.33 6.23
C ALA A 18 -17.79 19.36 6.46
N ASP A 19 -18.68 19.27 5.48
CA ASP A 19 -19.75 18.28 5.47
C ASP A 19 -19.14 16.89 5.29
N LYS A 20 -19.13 16.10 6.37
CA LYS A 20 -18.52 14.77 6.37
C LYS A 20 -19.22 13.78 5.44
N GLU A 21 -20.52 13.93 5.22
CA GLU A 21 -21.27 13.09 4.29
C GLU A 21 -20.86 13.42 2.85
N ALA A 22 -20.68 14.70 2.53
CA ALA A 22 -20.18 15.13 1.24
C ALA A 22 -18.73 14.65 0.99
N VAL A 23 -17.85 14.78 1.98
CA VAL A 23 -16.45 14.32 1.87
C VAL A 23 -16.38 12.80 1.69
N ALA A 24 -17.10 12.03 2.51
CA ALA A 24 -17.12 10.58 2.40
C ALA A 24 -17.71 10.11 1.06
N THR A 25 -18.79 10.75 0.60
CA THR A 25 -19.37 10.48 -0.72
C THR A 25 -18.36 10.73 -1.84
N HIS A 26 -17.68 11.89 -1.83
CA HIS A 26 -16.67 12.22 -2.83
C HIS A 26 -15.51 11.21 -2.84
N PHE A 27 -15.01 10.85 -1.65
CA PHE A 27 -13.96 9.85 -1.50
C PHE A 27 -14.35 8.50 -2.12
N LEU A 28 -15.54 8.00 -1.78
CA LEU A 28 -16.05 6.73 -2.30
C LEU A 28 -16.28 6.78 -3.82
N THR A 29 -16.75 7.90 -4.36
CA THR A 29 -16.88 8.08 -5.80
C THR A 29 -15.52 7.99 -6.50
N LYS A 30 -14.50 8.68 -5.98
CA LYS A 30 -13.14 8.63 -6.56
C LYS A 30 -12.52 7.24 -6.47
N LEU A 31 -12.78 6.51 -5.38
CA LEU A 31 -12.33 5.14 -5.25
C LEU A 31 -13.04 4.22 -6.24
N ALA A 32 -14.36 4.37 -6.40
CA ALA A 32 -15.13 3.59 -7.36
C ALA A 32 -14.66 3.81 -8.82
N GLU A 33 -14.28 5.04 -9.19
CA GLU A 33 -13.67 5.33 -10.50
C GLU A 33 -12.37 4.52 -10.71
N LEU A 34 -11.55 4.36 -9.67
CA LEU A 34 -10.34 3.54 -9.73
C LEU A 34 -10.68 2.04 -9.80
N GLN A 35 -11.64 1.60 -9.00
CA GLN A 35 -12.08 0.20 -8.92
C GLN A 35 -12.76 -0.28 -10.20
N SER A 36 -13.40 0.61 -10.96
CA SER A 36 -14.11 0.28 -12.21
C SER A 36 -13.25 -0.41 -13.29
N ARG A 37 -11.94 -0.43 -13.09
CA ARG A 37 -10.95 -1.07 -13.98
C ARG A 37 -10.65 -2.53 -13.62
N PHE A 38 -11.18 -3.04 -12.51
CA PHE A 38 -10.96 -4.41 -12.04
C PHE A 38 -12.21 -5.27 -12.29
N ASP A 39 -12.03 -6.58 -12.34
CA ASP A 39 -13.12 -7.53 -12.58
C ASP A 39 -14.11 -7.53 -11.40
N ALA A 40 -15.39 -7.30 -11.70
CA ALA A 40 -16.46 -7.22 -10.70
C ALA A 40 -16.84 -8.60 -10.13
N HIS A 41 -16.44 -9.72 -10.75
CA HIS A 41 -16.91 -11.04 -10.37
C HIS A 41 -16.44 -11.53 -9.00
N THR A 42 -15.36 -10.96 -8.46
CA THR A 42 -14.83 -11.31 -7.12
C THR A 42 -14.76 -10.13 -6.16
N ASP A 43 -15.27 -8.96 -6.56
CA ASP A 43 -15.26 -7.77 -5.72
C ASP A 43 -16.35 -7.81 -4.65
N GLU A 44 -15.96 -7.71 -3.38
CA GLU A 44 -16.85 -7.65 -2.23
C GLU A 44 -16.87 -6.25 -1.59
N PHE A 45 -16.26 -5.24 -2.23
CA PHE A 45 -16.18 -3.90 -1.65
C PHE A 45 -17.56 -3.33 -1.33
N ALA A 46 -18.54 -3.49 -2.21
CA ALA A 46 -19.89 -2.98 -2.00
C ALA A 46 -20.57 -3.59 -0.75
N SER A 47 -20.39 -4.88 -0.49
CA SER A 47 -21.07 -5.61 0.59
C SER A 47 -20.31 -5.60 1.91
N LYS A 48 -18.97 -5.55 1.89
CA LYS A 48 -18.12 -5.65 3.09
C LYS A 48 -17.33 -4.37 3.37
N GLY A 49 -16.77 -3.72 2.35
CA GLY A 49 -15.77 -2.66 2.51
C GLY A 49 -16.34 -1.24 2.58
N LYS A 50 -17.40 -0.95 1.82
CA LYS A 50 -17.89 0.42 1.60
C LYS A 50 -18.26 1.13 2.89
N GLN A 51 -19.09 0.52 3.73
CA GLN A 51 -19.54 1.12 4.99
C GLN A 51 -18.38 1.30 5.99
N LEU A 52 -17.44 0.36 6.04
CA LEU A 52 -16.25 0.46 6.88
C LEU A 52 -15.40 1.65 6.47
N LEU A 53 -15.17 1.81 5.17
CA LEU A 53 -14.38 2.91 4.63
C LEU A 53 -15.08 4.26 4.81
N GLU A 54 -16.38 4.33 4.55
CA GLU A 54 -17.21 5.51 4.79
C GLU A 54 -17.09 5.99 6.25
N THR A 55 -17.27 5.06 7.19
CA THR A 55 -17.16 5.35 8.63
C THR A 55 -15.76 5.82 9.00
N ALA A 56 -14.72 5.20 8.44
CA ALA A 56 -13.34 5.59 8.69
C ALA A 56 -13.03 7.01 8.17
N VAL A 57 -13.49 7.36 6.96
CA VAL A 57 -13.33 8.70 6.39
C VAL A 57 -14.05 9.75 7.23
N MET A 58 -15.33 9.52 7.56
CA MET A 58 -16.12 10.45 8.39
C MET A 58 -15.46 10.70 9.75
N ARG A 59 -14.82 9.70 10.34
CA ARG A 59 -14.08 9.83 11.61
C ARG A 59 -12.92 10.84 11.51
N PHE A 60 -12.16 10.85 10.41
CA PHE A 60 -11.11 11.85 10.21
C PHE A 60 -11.70 13.26 10.10
N VAL A 61 -12.80 13.39 9.36
CA VAL A 61 -13.50 14.68 9.19
C VAL A 61 -14.03 15.19 10.53
N ASP A 62 -14.68 14.34 11.33
CA ASP A 62 -15.21 14.68 12.66
C ASP A 62 -14.09 15.16 13.61
N HIS A 63 -12.90 14.56 13.53
CA HIS A 63 -11.74 14.97 14.33
C HIS A 63 -10.93 16.12 13.74
N LYS A 64 -11.27 16.61 12.55
CA LYS A 64 -10.52 17.66 11.83
C LYS A 64 -9.07 17.25 11.59
N GLU A 65 -8.86 15.99 11.21
CA GLU A 65 -7.56 15.41 10.91
C GLU A 65 -7.43 15.07 9.42
N PRO A 66 -6.22 15.18 8.82
CA PRO A 66 -6.02 14.74 7.45
C PRO A 66 -6.39 13.27 7.29
N ILE A 67 -7.08 12.92 6.20
CA ILE A 67 -7.40 11.53 5.90
C ILE A 67 -6.10 10.81 5.53
N THR A 68 -5.65 9.87 6.34
CA THR A 68 -4.43 9.10 6.08
C THR A 68 -4.73 7.70 5.56
N MET A 69 -4.16 7.33 4.42
CA MET A 69 -4.21 6.00 3.84
C MET A 69 -2.84 5.34 3.92
N VAL A 70 -2.82 4.03 4.18
CA VAL A 70 -1.59 3.23 4.11
C VAL A 70 -1.75 2.25 2.96
N LEU A 71 -0.79 2.25 2.04
CA LEU A 71 -0.74 1.36 0.89
C LEU A 71 0.51 0.48 0.98
N PRO A 72 0.39 -0.78 1.41
CA PRO A 72 1.46 -1.76 1.25
C PRO A 72 1.73 -1.99 -0.24
N GLY A 73 2.99 -1.92 -0.64
CA GLY A 73 3.41 -2.18 -2.01
C GLY A 73 4.60 -1.34 -2.44
N PHE A 74 4.89 -1.34 -3.74
CA PHE A 74 6.11 -0.75 -4.29
C PHE A 74 7.36 -1.30 -3.59
N ALA A 75 7.45 -2.63 -3.52
CA ALA A 75 8.52 -3.37 -2.87
C ALA A 75 9.87 -3.15 -3.57
N MET A 76 9.90 -3.56 -4.85
CA MET A 76 11.05 -3.71 -5.73
C MET A 76 10.58 -4.11 -7.12
N LYS A 77 11.44 -3.99 -8.13
CA LYS A 77 11.23 -4.69 -9.40
C LYS A 77 11.53 -6.18 -9.23
N THR A 78 10.82 -7.01 -10.00
CA THR A 78 11.08 -8.44 -10.10
C THR A 78 12.49 -8.72 -10.61
N PRO A 79 13.16 -9.79 -10.14
CA PRO A 79 14.48 -10.20 -10.65
C PRO A 79 14.42 -10.74 -12.09
N ASN A 80 13.23 -10.97 -12.66
CA ASN A 80 13.07 -11.40 -14.06
C ASN A 80 13.17 -10.20 -15.04
N HIS A 81 14.40 -9.73 -15.26
CA HIS A 81 14.68 -8.63 -16.20
C HIS A 81 14.61 -9.04 -17.67
N GLY A 82 14.62 -10.34 -17.98
CA GLY A 82 14.57 -10.83 -19.36
C GLY A 82 13.19 -10.77 -20.02
N GLY A 83 12.11 -10.69 -19.22
CA GLY A 83 10.76 -10.76 -19.77
C GLY A 83 9.65 -10.03 -19.00
N LYS A 84 9.96 -9.37 -17.87
CA LYS A 84 8.93 -8.67 -17.07
C LYS A 84 9.18 -7.19 -16.82
N VAL A 85 10.44 -6.76 -16.73
CA VAL A 85 10.81 -5.39 -16.35
C VAL A 85 12.04 -4.94 -17.13
N LEU A 86 12.21 -3.62 -17.26
CA LEU A 86 13.33 -3.02 -17.99
C LEU A 86 14.63 -2.97 -17.18
N GLY A 87 14.56 -3.18 -15.86
CA GLY A 87 15.70 -3.12 -14.95
C GLY A 87 15.26 -3.17 -13.49
N PRO A 88 16.18 -2.92 -12.54
CA PRO A 88 15.89 -2.95 -11.10
C PRO A 88 15.29 -1.64 -10.55
N LEU A 89 15.34 -0.55 -11.33
CA LEU A 89 14.86 0.77 -10.92
C LEU A 89 13.38 0.99 -11.30
N PRO A 90 12.69 1.93 -10.64
CA PRO A 90 11.36 2.36 -11.06
C PRO A 90 11.41 2.90 -12.49
N ASP A 91 10.34 2.66 -13.23
CA ASP A 91 10.18 3.13 -14.60
C ASP A 91 8.83 3.85 -14.77
N ARG A 92 8.41 4.03 -16.02
CA ARG A 92 7.18 4.75 -16.34
C ARG A 92 5.93 4.14 -15.67
N ALA A 93 5.96 2.84 -15.35
CA ALA A 93 4.85 2.20 -14.65
C ALA A 93 4.67 2.80 -13.24
N GLU A 94 5.75 2.90 -12.47
CA GLU A 94 5.70 3.51 -11.13
C GLU A 94 5.39 5.01 -11.19
N GLU A 95 5.97 5.74 -12.14
CA GLU A 95 5.69 7.18 -12.30
C GLU A 95 4.18 7.42 -12.51
N LEU A 96 3.53 6.67 -13.40
CA LEU A 96 2.10 6.77 -13.64
C LEU A 96 1.25 6.31 -12.44
N ALA A 97 1.72 5.33 -11.68
CA ALA A 97 1.03 4.86 -10.47
C ALA A 97 1.07 5.93 -9.37
N LEU A 98 2.24 6.54 -9.13
CA LEU A 98 2.43 7.63 -8.18
C LEU A 98 1.59 8.86 -8.55
N ALA A 99 1.59 9.26 -9.84
CA ALA A 99 0.77 10.37 -10.31
C ALA A 99 -0.75 10.14 -10.10
N ARG A 100 -1.21 8.89 -10.19
CA ARG A 100 -2.61 8.54 -9.89
C ARG A 100 -2.93 8.67 -8.40
N LEU A 101 -2.02 8.26 -7.52
CA LEU A 101 -2.18 8.41 -6.07
C LEU A 101 -2.21 9.89 -5.66
N GLU A 102 -1.32 10.71 -6.22
CA GLU A 102 -1.31 12.16 -6.02
C GLU A 102 -2.64 12.78 -6.46
N LYS A 103 -3.09 12.47 -7.68
CA LYS A 103 -4.36 12.98 -8.22
C LYS A 103 -5.56 12.60 -7.35
N PHE A 104 -5.57 11.36 -6.85
CA PHE A 104 -6.61 10.93 -5.93
C PHE A 104 -6.63 11.79 -4.68
N CYS A 105 -5.50 11.93 -3.99
CA CYS A 105 -5.40 12.73 -2.76
C CYS A 105 -5.77 14.20 -2.97
N ALA A 106 -5.25 14.83 -4.04
CA ALA A 106 -5.57 16.20 -4.40
C ALA A 106 -7.08 16.41 -4.64
N SER A 107 -7.76 15.45 -5.28
CA SER A 107 -9.21 15.55 -5.48
C SER A 107 -10.01 15.51 -4.17
N ILE A 108 -9.51 14.81 -3.16
CA ILE A 108 -10.14 14.82 -1.82
C ILE A 108 -9.90 16.16 -1.12
N GLU A 109 -8.70 16.72 -1.26
CA GLU A 109 -8.35 18.01 -0.66
C GLU A 109 -9.23 19.17 -1.18
N GLU A 110 -9.68 19.11 -2.44
CA GLU A 110 -10.63 20.09 -3.01
C GLU A 110 -11.94 20.22 -2.20
N VAL A 111 -12.41 19.13 -1.61
CA VAL A 111 -13.64 19.11 -0.79
C VAL A 111 -13.36 19.04 0.72
N TYR A 112 -12.14 18.70 1.11
CA TYR A 112 -11.68 18.62 2.49
C TYR A 112 -10.29 19.27 2.64
N PRO A 113 -10.21 20.59 2.85
CA PRO A 113 -8.94 21.34 2.84
C PRO A 113 -7.93 20.97 3.93
N ILE A 114 -8.33 20.16 4.93
CA ILE A 114 -7.40 19.60 5.92
C ILE A 114 -6.50 18.52 5.26
N GLY A 115 -6.96 17.96 4.14
CA GLY A 115 -6.15 17.19 3.21
C GLY A 115 -6.33 15.68 3.32
N CYS A 116 -5.69 15.00 2.37
CA CYS A 116 -5.61 13.55 2.29
C CYS A 116 -4.18 13.14 1.94
N LYS A 117 -3.64 12.12 2.59
CA LYS A 117 -2.27 11.63 2.36
C LYS A 117 -2.25 10.13 2.19
N VAL A 118 -1.32 9.65 1.37
CA VAL A 118 -1.04 8.23 1.23
C VAL A 118 0.39 7.94 1.68
N THR A 119 0.53 7.00 2.58
CA THR A 119 1.81 6.44 2.98
C THR A 119 2.02 5.12 2.23
N ILE A 120 2.96 5.11 1.30
CA ILE A 120 3.44 3.88 0.67
C ILE A 120 4.31 3.16 1.70
N PHE A 121 3.80 2.05 2.21
CA PHE A 121 4.54 1.18 3.12
C PHE A 121 5.29 0.14 2.29
N SER A 122 6.59 0.41 2.04
CA SER A 122 7.38 -0.46 1.18
C SER A 122 7.66 -1.79 1.87
N ASP A 123 7.25 -2.86 1.21
CA ASP A 123 7.35 -4.25 1.62
C ASP A 123 8.58 -4.96 1.04
N GLY A 124 9.52 -4.21 0.44
CA GLY A 124 10.76 -4.75 -0.13
C GLY A 124 11.61 -5.52 0.88
N ARG A 125 11.74 -5.01 2.11
CA ARG A 125 12.44 -5.71 3.21
C ARG A 125 11.67 -6.92 3.74
N VAL A 126 10.36 -6.97 3.53
CA VAL A 126 9.51 -8.07 3.98
C VAL A 126 9.67 -9.28 3.05
N PHE A 127 9.87 -9.07 1.75
CA PHE A 127 9.85 -10.15 0.75
C PHE A 127 11.15 -10.36 -0.03
N GLY A 128 12.10 -9.42 0.02
CA GLY A 128 13.28 -9.40 -0.86
C GLY A 128 14.12 -10.68 -0.86
N ASP A 129 14.36 -11.26 0.32
CA ASP A 129 15.08 -12.52 0.51
C ASP A 129 14.35 -13.72 -0.12
N LEU A 130 13.02 -13.73 -0.09
CA LEU A 130 12.23 -14.83 -0.64
C LEU A 130 12.34 -14.91 -2.16
N VAL A 131 12.35 -13.75 -2.82
CA VAL A 131 12.43 -13.64 -4.29
C VAL A 131 13.86 -13.51 -4.80
N GLY A 132 14.86 -13.42 -3.91
CA GLY A 132 16.27 -13.33 -4.27
C GLY A 132 16.70 -11.95 -4.80
N VAL A 133 15.98 -10.89 -4.43
CA VAL A 133 16.36 -9.51 -4.81
C VAL A 133 17.37 -8.98 -3.80
N PRO A 134 18.55 -8.52 -4.23
CA PRO A 134 19.56 -8.01 -3.33
C PRO A 134 19.09 -6.74 -2.56
N PRO A 135 19.50 -6.56 -1.28
CA PRO A 135 19.13 -5.39 -0.49
C PRO A 135 19.48 -4.04 -1.14
N GLU A 136 20.56 -3.97 -1.91
CA GLU A 136 20.96 -2.79 -2.67
C GLU A 136 19.96 -2.42 -3.77
N ASN A 137 19.35 -3.39 -4.44
CA ASN A 137 18.33 -3.15 -5.45
C ASN A 137 17.04 -2.64 -4.81
N ILE A 138 16.66 -3.18 -3.64
CA ILE A 138 15.51 -2.70 -2.86
C ILE A 138 15.74 -1.24 -2.42
N ARG A 139 16.93 -0.92 -1.92
CA ARG A 139 17.29 0.46 -1.54
C ARG A 139 17.29 1.40 -2.74
N ALA A 140 17.89 0.99 -3.86
CA ALA A 140 17.94 1.78 -5.09
C ALA A 140 16.53 2.04 -5.64
N TYR A 141 15.67 1.01 -5.64
CA TYR A 141 14.28 1.14 -6.05
C TYR A 141 13.50 2.13 -5.17
N LYS A 142 13.59 1.97 -3.84
CA LYS A 142 12.96 2.89 -2.88
C LYS A 142 13.43 4.33 -3.04
N ASN A 143 14.72 4.54 -3.30
CA ASN A 143 15.26 5.88 -3.54
C ASN A 143 14.77 6.47 -4.86
N GLY A 144 14.73 5.67 -5.94
CA GLY A 144 14.18 6.10 -7.22
C GLY A 144 12.71 6.52 -7.12
N LEU A 145 11.90 5.83 -6.32
CA LEU A 145 10.50 6.24 -6.09
C LEU A 145 10.41 7.61 -5.41
N LYS A 146 11.26 7.87 -4.42
CA LYS A 146 11.32 9.16 -3.73
C LYS A 146 11.76 10.27 -4.69
N GLU A 147 12.69 9.98 -5.58
CA GLU A 147 13.12 10.91 -6.64
C GLU A 147 11.97 11.20 -7.60
N LEU A 148 11.25 10.19 -8.09
CA LEU A 148 10.06 10.40 -8.94
C LEU A 148 9.01 11.29 -8.28
N VAL A 149 8.68 11.04 -7.00
CA VAL A 149 7.73 11.86 -6.23
C VAL A 149 8.23 13.31 -6.10
N LYS A 150 9.51 13.50 -5.79
CA LYS A 150 10.13 14.81 -5.62
C LYS A 150 10.16 15.59 -6.94
N ASP A 151 10.59 14.96 -8.02
CA ASP A 151 10.77 15.60 -9.33
C ASP A 151 9.42 15.98 -9.95
N ALA A 152 8.37 15.18 -9.71
CA ALA A 152 7.01 15.49 -10.11
C ALA A 152 6.29 16.50 -9.20
N GLY A 153 6.94 16.93 -8.10
CA GLY A 153 6.36 17.88 -7.14
C GLY A 153 5.15 17.34 -6.38
N HIS A 154 5.04 16.02 -6.22
CA HIS A 154 3.94 15.39 -5.50
C HIS A 154 4.06 15.66 -3.99
N THR A 155 2.96 16.08 -3.36
CA THR A 155 2.97 16.55 -1.96
C THR A 155 2.16 15.67 -1.01
N HIS A 156 1.36 14.75 -1.54
CA HIS A 156 0.47 13.90 -0.75
C HIS A 156 1.03 12.50 -0.47
N ILE A 157 2.17 12.17 -1.06
CA ILE A 157 2.78 10.83 -1.00
C ILE A 157 3.90 10.81 0.04
N GLN A 158 3.81 9.88 0.97
CA GLN A 158 4.80 9.59 1.99
C GLN A 158 5.34 8.17 1.82
N PHE A 159 6.53 7.92 2.36
CA PHE A 159 7.16 6.60 2.33
C PHE A 159 7.48 6.15 3.74
N ASP A 160 7.12 4.90 4.03
CA ASP A 160 7.46 4.23 5.27
C ASP A 160 7.96 2.80 4.99
N GLY A 161 8.39 2.10 6.02
CA GLY A 161 8.86 0.73 5.89
C GLY A 161 9.19 0.09 7.21
N LEU A 162 9.42 -1.21 7.15
CA LEU A 162 9.66 -2.08 8.30
C LEU A 162 10.79 -1.59 9.22
N GLU A 163 11.80 -0.92 8.65
CA GLU A 163 12.94 -0.37 9.40
C GLU A 163 12.56 0.64 10.49
N ASN A 164 11.39 1.27 10.40
CA ASN A 164 10.92 2.23 11.40
C ASN A 164 10.20 1.57 12.59
N TYR A 165 9.91 0.26 12.49
CA TYR A 165 9.06 -0.46 13.44
C TYR A 165 9.72 -1.69 14.07
N THR A 166 10.98 -1.94 13.70
CA THR A 166 11.79 -3.08 14.13
C THR A 166 13.14 -2.60 14.64
N LYS A 167 13.75 -3.39 15.53
CA LYS A 167 15.00 -3.03 16.20
C LYS A 167 16.05 -4.14 16.11
N THR A 168 15.66 -5.33 15.69
CA THR A 168 16.55 -6.49 15.56
C THR A 168 17.24 -6.53 14.19
N ASP A 169 18.27 -7.36 14.10
CA ASP A 169 18.93 -7.67 12.83
C ASP A 169 18.07 -8.54 11.90
N ASP A 170 17.04 -9.21 12.45
CA ASP A 170 16.01 -9.93 11.70
C ASP A 170 14.63 -9.30 11.94
N PRO A 171 14.32 -8.21 11.19
CA PRO A 171 13.09 -7.45 11.39
C PRO A 171 11.84 -8.25 10.99
N VAL A 172 11.98 -9.23 10.09
CA VAL A 172 10.87 -10.08 9.67
C VAL A 172 10.49 -11.03 10.80
N GLN A 173 11.48 -11.72 11.39
CA GLN A 173 11.24 -12.61 12.52
C GLN A 173 10.64 -11.85 13.71
N GLU A 174 11.13 -10.64 14.00
CA GLU A 174 10.57 -9.79 15.07
C GLU A 174 9.08 -9.53 14.88
N VAL A 175 8.64 -9.21 13.65
CA VAL A 175 7.23 -8.99 13.34
C VAL A 175 6.41 -10.28 13.44
N LEU A 176 6.92 -11.38 12.91
CA LEU A 176 6.22 -12.68 12.98
C LEU A 176 5.96 -13.09 14.43
N GLU A 177 6.94 -12.94 15.32
CA GLU A 177 6.80 -13.23 16.74
C GLU A 177 5.87 -12.24 17.44
N ARG A 178 6.03 -10.94 17.17
CA ARG A 178 5.22 -9.87 17.79
C ARG A 178 3.73 -10.06 17.52
N PHE A 179 3.37 -10.45 16.30
CA PHE A 179 1.98 -10.71 15.91
C PHE A 179 1.56 -12.17 16.07
N ARG A 180 2.44 -13.04 16.61
CA ARG A 180 2.20 -14.48 16.85
C ARG A 180 1.83 -15.26 15.59
N VAL A 181 2.38 -14.85 14.45
CA VAL A 181 2.22 -15.49 13.14
C VAL A 181 3.26 -16.58 12.92
N ASP A 182 4.39 -16.51 13.64
CA ASP A 182 5.45 -17.55 13.68
C ASP A 182 4.93 -18.95 14.05
N LYS A 183 3.83 -19.01 14.82
CA LYS A 183 3.19 -20.26 15.27
C LYS A 183 1.97 -20.65 14.43
N MET A 184 1.62 -19.86 13.42
CA MET A 184 0.44 -20.12 12.59
C MET A 184 0.68 -21.32 11.69
N ASN A 185 -0.22 -22.31 11.75
CA ASN A 185 -0.20 -23.43 10.82
C ASN A 185 -0.86 -23.01 9.50
N MET A 186 -0.05 -22.44 8.60
CA MET A 186 -0.52 -21.98 7.29
C MET A 186 -1.07 -23.13 6.43
N ASP A 187 -0.54 -24.34 6.55
CA ASP A 187 -1.04 -25.50 5.78
C ASP A 187 -2.47 -25.86 6.16
N THR A 188 -2.81 -25.81 7.46
CA THR A 188 -4.19 -26.00 7.91
C THR A 188 -5.11 -24.93 7.32
N ARG A 189 -4.71 -23.65 7.39
CA ARG A 189 -5.52 -22.55 6.84
C ARG A 189 -5.71 -22.65 5.33
N ILE A 190 -4.65 -22.96 4.58
CA ILE A 190 -4.71 -23.18 3.12
C ILE A 190 -5.71 -24.31 2.79
N ALA A 191 -5.74 -25.37 3.59
CA ALA A 191 -6.63 -26.50 3.37
C ALA A 191 -8.09 -26.22 3.79
N SER A 192 -8.31 -25.45 4.86
CA SER A 192 -9.64 -25.26 5.45
C SER A 192 -10.35 -23.96 5.04
N GLU A 193 -9.62 -22.94 4.60
CA GLU A 193 -10.16 -21.62 4.27
C GLU A 193 -10.03 -21.35 2.75
N PRO A 194 -11.14 -21.37 1.98
CA PRO A 194 -11.10 -21.24 0.52
C PRO A 194 -10.36 -19.99 0.02
N ASP A 195 -10.56 -18.85 0.67
CA ASP A 195 -9.93 -17.57 0.27
C ASP A 195 -8.41 -17.59 0.48
N ILE A 196 -7.95 -18.18 1.59
CA ILE A 196 -6.52 -18.38 1.86
C ILE A 196 -5.93 -19.36 0.85
N GLY A 197 -6.63 -20.45 0.54
CA GLY A 197 -6.21 -21.40 -0.49
C GLY A 197 -6.14 -20.79 -1.89
N ASN A 198 -7.07 -19.90 -2.25
CA ASN A 198 -7.05 -19.15 -3.50
C ASN A 198 -5.84 -18.21 -3.57
N ASN A 199 -5.58 -17.45 -2.50
CA ASN A 199 -4.42 -16.57 -2.42
C ASN A 199 -3.11 -17.34 -2.55
N PHE A 200 -2.98 -18.49 -1.87
CA PHE A 200 -1.81 -19.37 -1.98
C PHE A 200 -1.54 -19.79 -3.42
N ARG A 201 -2.57 -20.26 -4.14
CA ARG A 201 -2.43 -20.70 -5.54
C ARG A 201 -1.99 -19.54 -6.44
N SER A 202 -2.57 -18.35 -6.25
CA SER A 202 -2.19 -17.15 -6.99
C SER A 202 -0.72 -16.76 -6.74
N PHE A 203 -0.27 -16.78 -5.48
CA PHE A 203 1.13 -16.53 -5.14
C PHE A 203 2.07 -17.57 -5.76
N SER A 204 1.75 -18.86 -5.63
CA SER A 204 2.56 -19.95 -6.20
C SER A 204 2.69 -19.83 -7.72
N GLN A 205 1.58 -19.56 -8.42
CA GLN A 205 1.60 -19.34 -9.87
C GLN A 205 2.38 -18.07 -10.25
N PHE A 206 2.29 -17.00 -9.45
CA PHE A 206 3.04 -15.78 -9.69
C PHE A 206 4.56 -16.00 -9.59
N MET A 207 5.02 -16.78 -8.59
CA MET A 207 6.43 -17.11 -8.37
C MET A 207 7.06 -17.92 -9.50
N GLU A 208 6.28 -18.73 -10.22
CA GLU A 208 6.74 -19.51 -11.38
C GLU A 208 7.40 -18.59 -12.42
N ARG A 209 6.72 -17.48 -12.77
CA ARG A 209 7.23 -16.52 -13.74
C ARG A 209 8.19 -15.50 -13.12
N ASP A 210 7.95 -15.08 -11.89
CA ASP A 210 8.75 -14.01 -11.26
C ASP A 210 10.18 -14.46 -10.93
N MET A 211 10.34 -15.75 -10.65
CA MET A 211 11.62 -16.36 -10.30
C MET A 211 12.13 -17.30 -11.39
N ALA A 212 11.73 -17.09 -12.65
CA ALA A 212 12.05 -17.98 -13.78
C ALA A 212 13.53 -18.41 -13.85
N HIS A 213 14.46 -17.47 -13.62
CA HIS A 213 15.91 -17.73 -13.58
C HIS A 213 16.32 -18.79 -12.52
N ARG A 214 15.59 -18.89 -11.40
CA ARG A 214 15.85 -19.85 -10.31
C ARG A 214 15.45 -21.28 -10.72
N TRP A 215 14.59 -21.41 -11.71
CA TRP A 215 14.03 -22.68 -12.16
C TRP A 215 14.78 -23.26 -13.37
N GLU A 216 15.78 -22.54 -13.91
CA GLU A 216 16.60 -23.03 -15.01
C GLU A 216 17.29 -24.36 -14.65
N GLY A 217 17.08 -25.38 -15.48
CA GLY A 217 17.61 -26.73 -15.27
C GLY A 217 16.88 -27.55 -14.19
N LYS A 218 15.78 -27.05 -13.62
CA LYS A 218 14.91 -27.78 -12.68
C LYS A 218 13.78 -28.49 -13.40
N SER A 219 13.33 -29.60 -12.81
CA SER A 219 12.09 -30.26 -13.25
C SER A 219 10.85 -29.47 -12.83
N ASP A 220 9.73 -29.68 -13.51
CA ASP A 220 8.44 -29.04 -13.17
C ASP A 220 8.02 -29.31 -11.71
N ALA A 221 8.31 -30.50 -11.20
CA ALA A 221 8.02 -30.88 -9.82
C ALA A 221 8.89 -30.09 -8.81
N GLU A 222 10.18 -29.91 -9.09
CA GLU A 222 11.06 -29.10 -8.24
C GLU A 222 10.66 -27.62 -8.26
N MET A 223 10.33 -27.09 -9.43
CA MET A 223 9.84 -25.72 -9.59
C MET A 223 8.55 -25.52 -8.79
N ARG A 224 7.54 -26.37 -8.98
CA ARG A 224 6.25 -26.29 -8.26
C ARG A 224 6.45 -26.31 -6.75
N LYS A 225 7.28 -27.24 -6.25
CA LYS A 225 7.61 -27.32 -4.83
C LYS A 225 8.27 -26.03 -4.32
N GLY A 226 9.23 -25.48 -5.08
CA GLY A 226 9.90 -24.23 -4.75
C GLY A 226 8.94 -23.03 -4.70
N CYS A 227 8.06 -22.90 -5.70
CA CYS A 227 7.02 -21.87 -5.73
C CYS A 227 6.08 -21.95 -4.51
N ASP A 228 5.66 -23.16 -4.16
CA ASP A 228 4.78 -23.40 -3.01
C ASP A 228 5.45 -23.04 -1.68
N GLU A 229 6.74 -23.36 -1.52
CA GLU A 229 7.52 -22.98 -0.33
C GLU A 229 7.66 -21.46 -0.19
N VAL A 230 7.92 -20.76 -1.30
CA VAL A 230 8.00 -19.29 -1.30
C VAL A 230 6.63 -18.67 -1.01
N ALA A 231 5.56 -19.15 -1.66
CA ALA A 231 4.20 -18.66 -1.47
C ALA A 231 3.74 -18.78 -0.01
N ARG A 232 4.02 -19.91 0.67
CA ARG A 232 3.72 -20.07 2.11
C ARG A 232 4.40 -19.00 2.96
N LYS A 233 5.68 -18.74 2.72
CA LYS A 233 6.44 -17.72 3.45
C LYS A 233 5.92 -16.32 3.17
N MET A 234 5.58 -16.01 1.91
CA MET A 234 4.98 -14.72 1.56
C MET A 234 3.66 -14.51 2.29
N MET A 235 2.78 -15.52 2.31
CA MET A 235 1.50 -15.42 3.00
C MET A 235 1.62 -15.26 4.52
N LEU A 236 2.67 -15.81 5.14
CA LEU A 236 2.93 -15.59 6.56
C LEU A 236 3.41 -14.17 6.86
N ARG A 237 4.06 -13.51 5.89
CA ARG A 237 4.65 -12.19 6.05
C ARG A 237 3.74 -11.04 5.58
N ASN A 238 2.65 -11.35 4.87
CA ASN A 238 1.68 -10.41 4.32
C ASN A 238 0.53 -10.15 5.29
#